data_AF-S7VHX8-F1
#
_entry.id   AF-S7VHX8-F1
#
_cell.length_a   1.000
_cell.length_b   1.000
_cell.length_c   1.000
_cell.angle_alpha   90.00
_cell.angle_beta   90.00
_cell.angle_gamma   90.00
#
_symmetry.space_group_name_H-M   'P 1'
#
loop_
_entity.id
_entity.type
_entity.pdbx_description
1 polymer ?
#
loop_
_entity_poly.entity_id
_entity_poly.type
_entity_poly.pdbx_seq_one_letter_code
_entity_poly.pdbx_strand_id
1 'polypeptide(L)'
;MGEKLKDKNSEESKAAFRQFSQALDKATQAAAQSAFWTIYSKAEAFNSDNNHTVRPIICGGDDISIIIRADLALEFTEIFLNEFEVKTKEEFKVLEKYDIDEFKEGITACAGIAYIKESYPLHYALNLSETLCKDAKKLVKEHHLRQNGIPESAIAFYKVQESFTDKISVLKERTLLATQQGKTLDYYYGPYLLSDMKNLQKRLSDLRKEADDSQEGSKAIGKIRRVISDSFKDFSVALFNLQRMKTINKDFFSKLQLQNDLDTLTLLTKEDLEQIAAKSQLLDLITLHGFRYGTRHN
;
A
#
# COMPACT_ATOMS: atom_id res chain seq x y z
N MET A 1 12.01 10.76 25.39
CA MET A 1 13.32 10.10 25.64
C MET A 1 14.48 11.08 25.84
N GLY A 2 14.96 11.82 24.82
CA GLY A 2 16.14 12.69 24.98
C GLY A 2 16.01 13.75 26.08
N GLU A 3 14.81 14.32 26.28
CA GLU A 3 14.55 15.29 27.34
C GLU A 3 14.42 14.67 28.73
N LYS A 4 13.79 13.50 28.86
CA LYS A 4 13.69 12.76 30.15
C LYS A 4 15.02 12.21 30.64
N LEU A 5 15.97 12.00 29.73
CA LEU A 5 17.31 11.50 30.02
C LEU A 5 18.34 12.62 30.24
N LYS A 6 17.94 13.91 30.15
CA LYS A 6 18.84 15.06 30.38
C LYS A 6 19.28 15.18 31.85
N ASP A 7 18.41 14.80 32.78
CA ASP A 7 18.66 14.92 34.22
C ASP A 7 19.21 13.63 34.86
N LYS A 8 19.37 12.57 34.05
CA LYS A 8 19.95 11.28 34.49
C LYS A 8 21.47 11.23 34.25
N ASN A 9 22.17 10.40 35.02
CA ASN A 9 23.62 10.21 34.83
C ASN A 9 23.90 9.68 33.41
N SER A 10 24.98 10.16 32.79
CA SER A 10 25.42 9.83 31.42
C SER A 10 25.40 8.31 31.13
N GLU A 11 25.79 7.50 32.10
CA GLU A 11 25.80 6.03 31.95
C GLU A 11 24.39 5.41 31.91
N GLU A 12 23.45 5.95 32.69
CA GLU A 12 22.05 5.49 32.68
C GLU A 12 21.38 5.87 31.35
N SER A 13 21.62 7.08 30.86
CA SER A 13 21.11 7.55 29.58
C SER A 13 21.65 6.72 28.41
N LYS A 14 22.95 6.41 28.39
CA LYS A 14 23.55 5.49 27.39
C LYS A 14 22.93 4.09 27.46
N ALA A 15 22.74 3.57 28.67
CA ALA A 15 22.12 2.25 28.86
C ALA A 15 20.67 2.22 28.34
N ALA A 16 19.89 3.27 28.61
CA ALA A 16 18.54 3.42 28.10
C ALA A 16 18.48 3.47 26.57
N PHE A 17 19.33 4.29 25.93
CA PHE A 17 19.41 4.34 24.46
C PHE A 17 19.82 3.01 23.85
N ARG A 18 20.82 2.33 24.44
CA ARG A 18 21.24 1.00 23.97
C ARG A 18 20.10 -0.01 24.05
N GLN A 19 19.36 -0.02 25.16
CA GLN A 19 18.22 -0.93 25.34
C GLN A 19 17.09 -0.61 24.38
N PHE A 20 16.80 0.67 24.12
CA PHE A 20 15.84 1.08 23.11
C PHE A 20 16.23 0.58 21.72
N SER A 21 17.48 0.83 21.28
CA SER A 21 17.96 0.38 19.97
C SER A 21 17.93 -1.15 19.82
N GLN A 22 18.30 -1.89 20.87
CA GLN A 22 18.26 -3.36 20.87
C GLN A 22 16.83 -3.90 20.83
N ALA A 23 15.92 -3.30 21.61
CA ALA A 23 14.51 -3.67 21.61
C ALA A 23 13.85 -3.40 20.25
N LEU A 24 14.18 -2.26 19.63
CA LEU A 24 13.69 -1.89 18.31
C LEU A 24 14.19 -2.86 17.24
N ASP A 25 15.51 -3.13 17.19
CA ASP A 25 16.09 -4.08 16.24
C ASP A 25 15.47 -5.48 16.37
N LYS A 26 15.28 -5.95 17.60
CA LYS A 26 14.64 -7.24 17.89
C LYS A 26 13.18 -7.26 17.44
N ALA A 27 12.41 -6.19 17.69
CA ALA A 27 11.03 -6.07 17.25
C ALA A 27 10.93 -6.06 15.72
N THR A 28 11.78 -5.30 15.03
CA THR A 28 11.86 -5.25 13.56
C THR A 28 12.13 -6.63 12.98
N GLN A 29 13.15 -7.34 13.49
CA GLN A 29 13.49 -8.68 13.02
C GLN A 29 12.38 -9.70 13.29
N ALA A 30 11.76 -9.65 14.47
CA ALA A 30 10.65 -10.54 14.82
C ALA A 30 9.43 -10.30 13.91
N ALA A 31 9.07 -9.05 13.66
CA ALA A 31 7.96 -8.71 12.76
C ALA A 31 8.23 -9.17 11.30
N ALA A 32 9.47 -8.99 10.83
CA ALA A 32 9.88 -9.47 9.51
C ALA A 32 9.81 -11.00 9.40
N GLN A 33 10.21 -11.72 10.46
CA GLN A 33 10.10 -13.17 10.54
C GLN A 33 8.63 -13.62 10.57
N SER A 34 7.76 -12.99 11.36
CA SER A 34 6.32 -13.28 11.38
C SER A 34 5.70 -13.14 9.98
N ALA A 35 6.00 -12.04 9.29
CA ALA A 35 5.53 -11.81 7.92
C ALA A 35 6.07 -12.86 6.94
N PHE A 36 7.35 -13.20 7.05
CA PHE A 36 7.98 -14.23 6.23
C PHE A 36 7.29 -15.59 6.41
N TRP A 37 7.18 -16.09 7.63
CA TRP A 37 6.59 -17.42 7.88
C TRP A 37 5.11 -17.47 7.53
N THR A 38 4.37 -16.38 7.73
CA THR A 38 2.96 -16.32 7.36
C THR A 38 2.77 -16.44 5.84
N ILE A 39 3.57 -15.71 5.06
CA ILE A 39 3.49 -15.76 3.59
C ILE A 39 4.03 -17.07 3.03
N TYR A 40 5.23 -17.49 3.45
CA TYR A 40 5.94 -18.64 2.90
C TYR A 40 5.51 -19.98 3.49
N SER A 41 4.53 -20.01 4.40
CA SER A 41 3.80 -21.24 4.75
C SER A 41 2.84 -21.70 3.64
N LYS A 42 2.51 -20.84 2.69
CA LYS A 42 1.60 -21.13 1.58
C LYS A 42 2.38 -21.64 0.37
N ALA A 43 1.95 -22.76 -0.22
CA ALA A 43 2.61 -23.35 -1.39
C ALA A 43 2.72 -22.38 -2.59
N GLU A 44 1.76 -21.46 -2.74
CA GLU A 44 1.74 -20.46 -3.81
C GLU A 44 2.86 -19.40 -3.69
N ALA A 45 3.52 -19.26 -2.53
CA ALA A 45 4.58 -18.28 -2.32
C ALA A 45 5.92 -18.70 -2.93
N PHE A 46 6.08 -19.96 -3.32
CA PHE A 46 7.30 -20.49 -3.93
C PHE A 46 7.27 -20.32 -5.46
N ASN A 47 8.44 -20.24 -6.09
CA ASN A 47 8.55 -20.32 -7.55
C ASN A 47 8.51 -21.80 -8.03
N SER A 48 8.62 -22.02 -9.35
CA SER A 48 8.62 -23.37 -9.95
C SER A 48 9.75 -24.27 -9.43
N ASP A 49 10.86 -23.68 -8.99
CA ASP A 49 12.03 -24.37 -8.46
C ASP A 49 11.98 -24.50 -6.93
N ASN A 50 10.84 -24.19 -6.31
CA ASN A 50 10.61 -24.22 -4.87
C ASN A 50 11.51 -23.26 -4.05
N ASN A 51 12.01 -22.20 -4.68
CA ASN A 51 12.83 -21.16 -4.04
C ASN A 51 11.98 -20.04 -3.44
N HIS A 52 12.48 -19.43 -2.36
CA HIS A 52 11.89 -18.23 -1.78
C HIS A 52 12.03 -17.04 -2.73
N THR A 53 10.92 -16.41 -3.08
CA THR A 53 10.88 -15.22 -3.93
C THR A 53 10.99 -13.92 -3.13
N VAL A 54 11.88 -13.90 -2.15
CA VAL A 54 12.17 -12.76 -1.28
C VAL A 54 13.65 -12.64 -0.99
N ARG A 55 14.16 -11.41 -0.98
CA ARG A 55 15.55 -11.08 -0.68
C ARG A 55 15.62 -9.80 0.16
N PRO A 56 15.87 -9.92 1.48
CA PRO A 56 16.18 -8.78 2.32
C PRO A 56 17.47 -8.10 1.82
N ILE A 57 17.44 -6.77 1.70
CA ILE A 57 18.61 -5.92 1.43
C ILE A 57 19.07 -5.30 2.75
N ILE A 58 18.13 -4.72 3.49
CA ILE A 58 18.35 -4.10 4.80
C ILE A 58 17.32 -4.71 5.75
N CYS A 59 17.78 -5.18 6.90
CA CYS A 59 16.94 -5.66 8.00
C CYS A 59 17.68 -5.38 9.30
N GLY A 60 17.57 -4.16 9.81
CA GLY A 60 18.27 -3.78 11.03
C GLY A 60 17.91 -2.38 11.50
N GLY A 61 17.85 -2.21 12.81
CA GLY A 61 17.36 -0.96 13.41
C GLY A 61 15.88 -0.72 13.09
N ASP A 62 15.55 0.49 12.64
CA ASP A 62 14.19 0.89 12.24
C ASP A 62 13.92 0.76 10.74
N ASP A 63 14.95 0.55 9.93
CA ASP A 63 14.82 0.46 8.47
C ASP A 63 14.82 -0.99 7.96
N ILE A 64 13.85 -1.27 7.10
CA ILE A 64 13.71 -2.53 6.39
C ILE A 64 13.56 -2.28 4.89
N SER A 65 14.31 -3.02 4.09
CA SER A 65 14.23 -2.98 2.63
C SER A 65 14.32 -4.38 2.07
N ILE A 66 13.29 -4.79 1.32
CA ILE A 66 13.12 -6.16 0.85
C ILE A 66 12.74 -6.12 -0.63
N ILE A 67 13.38 -6.96 -1.44
CA ILE A 67 12.89 -7.32 -2.78
C ILE A 67 12.01 -8.56 -2.62
N ILE A 68 10.77 -8.50 -3.09
CA ILE A 68 9.81 -9.61 -2.99
C ILE A 68 8.98 -9.67 -4.27
N ARG A 69 8.46 -10.86 -4.60
CA ARG A 69 7.51 -11.06 -5.70
C ARG A 69 6.29 -10.14 -5.55
N ALA A 70 5.86 -9.52 -6.65
CA ALA A 70 4.88 -8.44 -6.63
C ALA A 70 3.51 -8.85 -6.04
N ASP A 71 3.06 -10.08 -6.28
CA ASP A 71 1.80 -10.60 -5.77
C ASP A 71 1.78 -10.87 -4.25
N LEU A 72 2.96 -10.97 -3.63
CA LEU A 72 3.14 -11.22 -2.20
C LEU A 72 3.40 -9.91 -1.41
N ALA A 73 3.88 -8.86 -2.09
CA ALA A 73 4.40 -7.66 -1.46
C ALA A 73 3.39 -6.96 -0.53
N LEU A 74 2.16 -6.73 -1.01
CA LEU A 74 1.15 -5.99 -0.24
C LEU A 74 0.78 -6.73 1.05
N GLU A 75 0.49 -8.04 0.96
CA GLU A 75 0.12 -8.86 2.11
C GLU A 75 1.29 -8.99 3.10
N PHE A 76 2.52 -9.19 2.59
CA PHE A 76 3.72 -9.21 3.42
C PHE A 76 3.88 -7.91 4.21
N THR A 77 3.76 -6.76 3.55
CA THR A 77 3.92 -5.45 4.19
C THR A 77 2.83 -5.19 5.22
N GLU A 78 1.58 -5.56 4.95
CA GLU A 78 0.49 -5.43 5.92
C GLU A 78 0.73 -6.27 7.17
N ILE A 79 1.14 -7.53 7.01
CA ILE A 79 1.46 -8.41 8.16
C ILE A 79 2.64 -7.83 8.93
N PHE A 80 3.70 -7.40 8.23
CA PHE A 80 4.85 -6.78 8.86
C PHE A 80 4.47 -5.58 9.72
N LEU A 81 3.67 -4.64 9.21
CA LEU A 81 3.27 -3.44 9.95
C LEU A 81 2.41 -3.78 11.18
N ASN A 82 1.47 -4.72 11.06
CA ASN A 82 0.68 -5.19 12.21
C ASN A 82 1.57 -5.83 13.29
N GLU A 83 2.44 -6.75 12.88
CA GLU A 83 3.37 -7.42 13.80
C GLU A 83 4.37 -6.45 14.41
N PHE A 84 4.84 -5.45 13.66
CA PHE A 84 5.76 -4.44 14.15
C PHE A 84 5.16 -3.64 15.32
N GLU A 85 3.91 -3.21 15.23
CA GLU A 85 3.23 -2.53 16.34
C GLU A 85 3.10 -3.44 17.57
N VAL A 86 2.77 -4.71 17.38
CA VAL A 86 2.65 -5.68 18.48
C VAL A 86 4.02 -5.94 19.12
N LYS A 87 5.05 -6.21 18.32
CA LYS A 87 6.39 -6.56 18.80
C LYS A 87 7.07 -5.37 19.46
N THR A 88 6.91 -4.15 18.95
CA THR A 88 7.47 -2.96 19.61
C THR A 88 6.81 -2.72 20.96
N LYS A 89 5.49 -2.90 21.07
CA LYS A 89 4.78 -2.83 22.36
C LYS A 89 5.27 -3.88 23.37
N GLU A 90 5.61 -5.08 22.90
CA GLU A 90 6.17 -6.15 23.75
C GLU A 90 7.60 -5.85 24.19
N GLU A 91 8.48 -5.52 23.25
CA GLU A 91 9.92 -5.35 23.49
C GLU A 91 10.22 -4.05 24.26
N PHE A 92 9.42 -2.97 24.09
CA PHE A 92 9.65 -1.70 24.79
C PHE A 92 9.28 -1.69 26.26
N LYS A 93 8.67 -2.75 26.80
CA LYS A 93 8.48 -2.92 28.26
C LYS A 93 9.79 -2.85 29.03
N VAL A 94 10.92 -3.21 28.41
CA VAL A 94 12.25 -3.10 29.02
C VAL A 94 12.65 -1.66 29.35
N LEU A 95 11.95 -0.67 28.82
CA LEU A 95 12.20 0.76 29.05
C LEU A 95 11.50 1.31 30.29
N GLU A 96 10.52 0.60 30.85
CA GLU A 96 9.83 0.98 32.09
C GLU A 96 10.83 1.14 33.26
N LYS A 97 11.91 0.33 33.27
CA LYS A 97 13.00 0.44 34.26
C LYS A 97 13.80 1.76 34.22
N TYR A 98 13.60 2.56 33.18
CA TYR A 98 14.20 3.88 33.01
C TYR A 98 13.18 5.02 33.10
N ASP A 99 11.95 4.75 33.53
CA ASP A 99 10.84 5.73 33.63
C ASP A 99 10.42 6.33 32.26
N ILE A 100 10.54 5.52 31.20
CA ILE A 100 10.18 5.89 29.82
C ILE A 100 8.88 5.19 29.42
N ASP A 101 7.76 5.89 29.60
CA ASP A 101 6.41 5.41 29.25
C ASP A 101 5.95 5.83 27.85
N GLU A 102 6.66 6.73 27.16
CA GLU A 102 6.24 7.27 25.85
C GLU A 102 6.04 6.18 24.78
N PHE A 103 6.66 5.02 24.94
CA PHE A 103 6.64 3.91 23.99
C PHE A 103 5.83 2.70 24.49
N LYS A 104 5.06 2.86 25.57
CA LYS A 104 4.28 1.77 26.18
C LYS A 104 3.21 1.18 25.26
N GLU A 105 2.71 1.98 24.31
CA GLU A 105 1.77 1.53 23.29
C GLU A 105 2.47 1.03 22.00
N GLY A 106 3.78 0.85 22.03
CA GLY A 106 4.59 0.54 20.85
C GLY A 106 4.80 1.76 19.97
N ILE A 107 5.30 1.52 18.76
CA ILE A 107 5.44 2.54 17.71
C ILE A 107 4.85 2.01 16.40
N THR A 108 4.48 2.94 15.53
CA THR A 108 3.93 2.66 14.21
C THR A 108 4.99 2.81 13.13
N ALA A 109 4.72 2.27 11.95
CA ALA A 109 5.60 2.37 10.80
C ALA A 109 4.82 2.66 9.52
N CYS A 110 5.50 3.26 8.55
CA CYS A 110 4.96 3.46 7.21
C CYS A 110 5.82 2.69 6.22
N ALA A 111 5.20 2.24 5.13
CA ALA A 111 5.87 1.48 4.10
C ALA A 111 5.59 2.05 2.70
N GLY A 112 6.58 1.91 1.83
CA GLY A 112 6.47 2.24 0.41
C GLY A 112 6.79 1.03 -0.44
N ILE A 113 5.90 0.68 -1.38
CA ILE A 113 6.09 -0.46 -2.31
C ILE A 113 6.21 0.05 -3.74
N ALA A 114 7.38 -0.12 -4.34
CA ALA A 114 7.60 0.15 -5.76
C ALA A 114 7.46 -1.16 -6.56
N TYR A 115 6.38 -1.29 -7.34
CA TYR A 115 6.23 -2.39 -8.28
C TYR A 115 6.95 -2.07 -9.59
N ILE A 116 7.98 -2.86 -9.91
CA ILE A 116 8.88 -2.63 -11.04
C ILE A 116 9.00 -3.88 -11.92
N LYS A 117 9.47 -3.69 -13.16
CA LYS A 117 9.93 -4.81 -14.00
C LYS A 117 11.31 -5.27 -13.54
N GLU A 118 11.66 -6.52 -13.83
CA GLU A 118 12.96 -7.11 -13.50
C GLU A 118 14.14 -6.28 -14.03
N SER A 119 14.01 -5.71 -15.23
CA SER A 119 15.05 -4.89 -15.85
C SER A 119 15.16 -3.45 -15.31
N TYR A 120 14.34 -3.07 -14.32
CA TYR A 120 14.33 -1.71 -13.79
C TYR A 120 15.52 -1.51 -12.83
N PRO A 121 16.31 -0.42 -12.95
CA PRO A 121 17.51 -0.27 -12.13
C PRO A 121 17.18 -0.14 -10.63
N LEU A 122 17.85 -0.95 -9.81
CA LEU A 122 17.55 -1.11 -8.38
C LEU A 122 17.60 0.21 -7.59
N HIS A 123 18.57 1.08 -7.86
CA HIS A 123 18.72 2.34 -7.12
C HIS A 123 17.52 3.28 -7.32
N TYR A 124 16.91 3.30 -8.51
CA TYR A 124 15.68 4.05 -8.75
C TYR A 124 14.49 3.43 -8.01
N ALA A 125 14.43 2.09 -7.94
CA ALA A 125 13.37 1.39 -7.23
C ALA A 125 13.41 1.69 -5.73
N LEU A 126 14.61 1.67 -5.13
CA LEU A 126 14.82 1.99 -3.72
C LEU A 126 14.40 3.44 -3.41
N ASN A 127 14.87 4.41 -4.22
CA ASN A 127 14.48 5.81 -4.04
C ASN A 127 12.96 6.02 -4.19
N LEU A 128 12.33 5.35 -5.15
CA LEU A 128 10.88 5.39 -5.32
C LEU A 128 10.15 4.80 -4.11
N SER A 129 10.59 3.65 -3.59
CA SER A 129 10.02 3.04 -2.38
C SER A 129 10.17 3.94 -1.14
N GLU A 130 11.31 4.61 -0.98
CA GLU A 130 11.53 5.56 0.11
C GLU A 130 10.63 6.79 -0.04
N THR A 131 10.47 7.30 -1.26
CA THR A 131 9.59 8.43 -1.56
C THR A 131 8.13 8.09 -1.25
N LEU A 132 7.68 6.89 -1.61
CA LEU A 132 6.34 6.38 -1.25
C LEU A 132 6.18 6.26 0.27
N CYS A 133 7.20 5.77 0.97
CA CYS A 133 7.18 5.71 2.44
C CYS A 133 7.05 7.12 3.05
N LYS A 134 7.72 8.13 2.48
CA LYS A 134 7.56 9.54 2.88
C LYS A 134 6.16 10.07 2.62
N ASP A 135 5.55 9.73 1.48
CA ASP A 135 4.16 10.10 1.16
C ASP A 135 3.19 9.53 2.20
N ALA A 136 3.34 8.26 2.58
CA ALA A 136 2.58 7.63 3.65
C ALA A 136 2.78 8.34 5.01
N LYS A 137 4.04 8.61 5.38
CA LYS A 137 4.39 9.34 6.62
C LYS A 137 3.77 10.73 6.67
N LYS A 138 3.71 11.43 5.53
CA LYS A 138 3.10 12.76 5.45
C LYS A 138 1.60 12.70 5.72
N LEU A 139 0.88 11.81 5.04
CA LEU A 139 -0.57 11.64 5.20
C LEU A 139 -0.95 11.37 6.67
N VAL A 140 -0.29 10.41 7.32
CA VAL A 140 -0.69 10.01 8.68
C VAL A 140 -0.39 11.08 9.73
N LYS A 141 0.68 11.86 9.55
CA LYS A 141 1.01 12.97 10.44
C LYS A 141 0.05 14.15 10.33
N GLU A 142 -0.47 14.39 9.12
CA GLU A 142 -1.37 15.52 8.85
C GLU A 142 -2.83 15.19 9.18
N HIS A 143 -3.26 13.94 9.02
CA HIS A 143 -4.69 13.60 9.00
C HIS A 143 -5.10 12.38 9.82
N HIS A 144 -4.18 11.51 10.24
CA HIS A 144 -4.52 10.23 10.87
C HIS A 144 -3.68 9.95 12.13
N LEU A 145 -3.96 10.76 13.17
CA LEU A 145 -3.44 10.56 14.51
C LEU A 145 -4.42 9.73 15.33
N ARG A 146 -3.91 8.75 16.05
CA ARG A 146 -4.66 8.01 17.07
C ARG A 146 -5.04 8.96 18.22
N GLN A 147 -5.95 8.51 19.09
CA GLN A 147 -6.37 9.28 20.27
C GLN A 147 -5.20 9.64 21.21
N ASN A 148 -4.15 8.84 21.23
CA ASN A 148 -2.92 9.08 22.00
C ASN A 148 -1.89 9.97 21.26
N GLY A 149 -2.25 10.53 20.11
CA GLY A 149 -1.39 11.41 19.30
C GLY A 149 -0.36 10.68 18.43
N ILE A 150 -0.30 9.35 18.46
CA ILE A 150 0.62 8.55 17.64
C ILE A 150 0.03 8.44 16.22
N PRO A 151 0.78 8.75 15.15
CA PRO A 151 0.32 8.54 13.77
C PRO A 151 0.03 7.07 13.49
N GLU A 152 -0.98 6.77 12.69
CA GLU A 152 -1.26 5.40 12.26
C GLU A 152 -0.21 4.84 11.29
N SER A 153 -0.16 3.51 11.17
CA SER A 153 0.64 2.84 10.14
C SER A 153 -0.05 2.91 8.77
N ALA A 154 0.74 3.13 7.72
CA ALA A 154 0.23 3.28 6.36
C ALA A 154 1.14 2.70 5.29
N ILE A 155 0.55 2.30 4.17
CA ILE A 155 1.21 1.74 3.00
C ILE A 155 0.90 2.62 1.79
N ALA A 156 1.95 3.12 1.14
CA ALA A 156 1.83 3.70 -0.19
C ALA A 156 2.47 2.75 -1.21
N PHE A 157 1.89 2.66 -2.40
CA PHE A 157 2.50 1.88 -3.48
C PHE A 157 2.33 2.56 -4.82
N TYR A 158 3.19 2.18 -5.76
CA TYR A 158 3.10 2.65 -7.15
C TYR A 158 3.68 1.59 -8.08
N LYS A 159 3.05 1.39 -9.23
CA LYS A 159 3.56 0.53 -10.30
C LYS A 159 4.18 1.36 -11.40
N VAL A 160 5.47 1.15 -11.62
CA VAL A 160 6.19 1.74 -12.75
C VAL A 160 5.70 1.11 -14.05
N GLN A 161 5.06 1.92 -14.90
CA GLN A 161 4.52 1.48 -16.18
C GLN A 161 5.52 1.67 -17.34
N GLU A 162 6.31 2.73 -17.28
CA GLU A 162 7.23 3.16 -18.33
C GLU A 162 8.69 3.00 -17.89
N SER A 163 9.62 2.95 -18.84
CA SER A 163 11.06 2.79 -18.56
C SER A 163 11.73 4.07 -18.02
N PHE A 164 10.95 5.09 -17.63
CA PHE A 164 11.48 6.38 -17.19
C PHE A 164 11.95 6.34 -15.74
N THR A 165 12.90 7.22 -15.44
CA THR A 165 13.54 7.38 -14.14
C THR A 165 13.22 8.75 -13.52
N ASP A 166 12.07 9.31 -13.89
CA ASP A 166 11.62 10.63 -13.46
C ASP A 166 11.14 10.66 -12.00
N LYS A 167 10.94 11.87 -11.47
CA LYS A 167 10.35 12.08 -10.14
C LYS A 167 8.94 11.51 -10.05
N ILE A 168 8.56 11.00 -8.88
CA ILE A 168 7.23 10.41 -8.64
C ILE A 168 6.08 11.36 -9.01
N SER A 169 6.22 12.67 -8.76
CA SER A 169 5.18 13.66 -9.08
C SER A 169 4.88 13.70 -10.58
N VAL A 170 5.92 13.70 -11.40
CA VAL A 170 5.83 13.67 -12.86
C VAL A 170 5.23 12.35 -13.34
N LEU A 171 5.65 11.23 -12.73
CA LEU A 171 5.11 9.91 -13.06
C LEU A 171 3.61 9.81 -12.72
N LYS A 172 3.19 10.31 -11.55
CA LYS A 172 1.78 10.36 -11.13
C LYS A 172 0.97 11.24 -12.08
N GLU A 173 1.43 12.44 -12.38
CA GLU A 173 0.75 13.37 -13.29
C GLU A 173 0.53 12.76 -14.68
N ARG A 174 1.52 12.02 -15.20
CA ARG A 174 1.45 11.46 -16.55
C ARG A 174 0.65 10.16 -16.65
N THR A 175 0.63 9.36 -15.59
CA THR A 175 0.10 7.97 -15.66
C THR A 175 -1.13 7.73 -14.81
N LEU A 176 -1.41 8.60 -13.82
CA LEU A 176 -2.49 8.40 -12.85
C LEU A 176 -3.53 9.54 -12.85
N LEU A 177 -3.26 10.68 -13.48
CA LEU A 177 -4.22 11.77 -13.55
C LEU A 177 -4.94 11.77 -14.91
N ALA A 178 -6.24 11.51 -14.88
CA ALA A 178 -7.12 11.76 -16.01
C ALA A 178 -7.73 13.16 -15.84
N THR A 179 -7.43 14.08 -16.75
CA THR A 179 -7.87 15.49 -16.64
C THR A 179 -8.63 15.94 -17.88
N GLN A 180 -9.81 16.52 -17.70
CA GLN A 180 -10.66 17.05 -18.76
C GLN A 180 -11.30 18.36 -18.29
N GLN A 181 -11.11 19.45 -19.04
CA GLN A 181 -11.78 20.74 -18.81
C GLN A 181 -11.72 21.21 -17.34
N GLY A 182 -10.56 21.12 -16.69
CA GLY A 182 -10.37 21.55 -15.29
C GLY A 182 -10.81 20.54 -14.22
N LYS A 183 -11.32 19.38 -14.62
CA LYS A 183 -11.73 18.29 -13.73
C LYS A 183 -10.74 17.14 -13.79
N THR A 184 -10.42 16.58 -12.63
CA THR A 184 -9.37 15.57 -12.49
C THR A 184 -9.88 14.34 -11.75
N LEU A 185 -9.65 13.17 -12.32
CA LEU A 185 -9.75 11.88 -11.66
C LEU A 185 -8.35 11.35 -11.39
N ASP A 186 -7.99 11.25 -10.12
CA ASP A 186 -6.70 10.77 -9.63
C ASP A 186 -6.78 9.29 -9.26
N TYR A 187 -5.99 8.47 -9.96
CA TYR A 187 -5.86 7.05 -9.69
C TYR A 187 -4.79 6.70 -8.66
N TYR A 188 -4.07 7.68 -8.13
CA TYR A 188 -3.24 7.51 -6.94
C TYR A 188 -4.13 7.57 -5.69
N TYR A 189 -4.84 6.47 -5.42
CA TYR A 189 -5.82 6.45 -4.33
C TYR A 189 -5.15 6.52 -2.96
N GLY A 190 -4.06 5.76 -2.75
CA GLY A 190 -3.30 5.72 -1.51
C GLY A 190 -2.63 7.06 -1.12
N PRO A 191 -1.89 7.10 0.00
CA PRO A 191 -1.57 6.00 0.91
C PRO A 191 -2.77 5.38 1.62
N TYR A 192 -2.63 4.13 2.06
CA TYR A 192 -3.67 3.36 2.73
C TYR A 192 -3.33 3.07 4.18
N LEU A 193 -4.29 3.24 5.09
CA LEU A 193 -4.14 2.80 6.48
C LEU A 193 -4.29 1.28 6.59
N LEU A 194 -3.83 0.70 7.69
CA LEU A 194 -4.06 -0.73 7.98
C LEU A 194 -5.57 -1.05 8.09
N SER A 195 -6.38 -0.09 8.54
CA SER A 195 -7.85 -0.23 8.58
C SER A 195 -8.47 -0.32 7.18
N ASP A 196 -7.90 0.37 6.19
CA ASP A 196 -8.34 0.34 4.80
C ASP A 196 -8.02 -1.00 4.11
N MET A 197 -6.92 -1.65 4.52
CA MET A 197 -6.45 -2.90 3.92
C MET A 197 -7.52 -4.00 3.94
N LYS A 198 -8.30 -4.12 5.02
CA LYS A 198 -9.37 -5.12 5.12
C LYS A 198 -10.39 -4.99 3.99
N ASN A 199 -10.79 -3.77 3.64
CA ASN A 199 -11.73 -3.54 2.54
C ASN A 199 -11.07 -3.77 1.18
N LEU A 200 -9.84 -3.30 0.99
CA LEU A 200 -9.07 -3.53 -0.24
C LEU A 200 -8.88 -5.03 -0.50
N GLN A 201 -8.41 -5.79 0.49
CA GLN A 201 -8.24 -7.24 0.40
C GLN A 201 -9.55 -7.97 0.09
N LYS A 202 -10.67 -7.57 0.70
CA LYS A 202 -11.99 -8.13 0.38
C LYS A 202 -12.33 -7.93 -1.09
N ARG A 203 -12.20 -6.69 -1.60
CA ARG A 203 -12.45 -6.35 -3.01
C ARG A 203 -11.52 -7.13 -3.95
N LEU A 204 -10.25 -7.31 -3.57
CA LEU A 204 -9.30 -8.15 -4.31
C LEU A 204 -9.69 -9.63 -4.31
N SER A 205 -10.20 -10.15 -3.19
CA SER A 205 -10.72 -11.52 -3.13
C SER A 205 -11.95 -11.70 -4.01
N ASP A 206 -12.84 -10.71 -4.05
CA ASP A 206 -14.04 -10.76 -4.92
C ASP A 206 -13.65 -10.70 -6.39
N LEU A 207 -12.63 -9.90 -6.76
CA LEU A 207 -12.04 -9.89 -8.10
C LEU A 207 -11.44 -11.25 -8.50
N ARG A 208 -10.72 -11.90 -7.59
CA ARG A 208 -10.12 -13.23 -7.83
C ARG A 208 -11.20 -14.28 -8.09
N LYS A 209 -12.23 -14.33 -7.24
CA LYS A 209 -13.37 -15.24 -7.43
C LYS A 209 -14.05 -15.01 -8.77
N GLU A 210 -14.30 -13.75 -9.13
CA GLU A 210 -14.86 -13.42 -10.44
C GLU A 210 -13.95 -13.93 -11.57
N ALA A 211 -12.63 -13.74 -11.49
CA ALA A 211 -11.69 -14.22 -12.51
C ALA A 211 -11.68 -15.76 -12.64
N ASP A 212 -11.81 -16.48 -11.53
CA ASP A 212 -11.73 -17.94 -11.48
C ASP A 212 -13.07 -18.61 -11.89
N ASP A 213 -14.21 -17.96 -11.64
CA ASP A 213 -15.53 -18.58 -11.76
C ASP A 213 -16.02 -18.74 -13.22
N SER A 214 -15.51 -17.99 -14.22
CA SER A 214 -15.93 -18.19 -15.64
C SER A 214 -15.19 -17.35 -16.70
N GLN A 215 -15.43 -17.68 -17.99
CA GLN A 215 -15.15 -16.77 -19.12
C GLN A 215 -15.87 -15.41 -19.01
N GLU A 216 -17.03 -15.33 -18.33
CA GLU A 216 -17.76 -14.08 -18.13
C GLU A 216 -17.07 -13.17 -17.11
N GLY A 217 -16.41 -13.74 -16.10
CA GLY A 217 -15.66 -12.96 -15.12
C GLY A 217 -14.45 -12.24 -15.70
N SER A 218 -13.73 -12.90 -16.63
CA SER A 218 -12.69 -12.24 -17.43
C SER A 218 -13.24 -11.06 -18.24
N LYS A 219 -14.47 -11.16 -18.77
CA LYS A 219 -15.15 -10.05 -19.46
C LYS A 219 -15.50 -8.91 -18.49
N ALA A 220 -15.96 -9.21 -17.28
CA ALA A 220 -16.31 -8.20 -16.28
C ALA A 220 -15.09 -7.39 -15.83
N ILE A 221 -13.96 -8.05 -15.57
CA ILE A 221 -12.69 -7.41 -15.23
C ILE A 221 -12.17 -6.58 -16.42
N GLY A 222 -12.31 -7.10 -17.64
CA GLY A 222 -12.02 -6.36 -18.88
C GLY A 222 -12.83 -5.06 -19.01
N LYS A 223 -14.10 -5.06 -18.57
CA LYS A 223 -14.93 -3.84 -18.54
C LYS A 223 -14.40 -2.80 -17.56
N ILE A 224 -13.91 -3.19 -16.38
CA ILE A 224 -13.28 -2.25 -15.43
C ILE A 224 -12.03 -1.61 -16.05
N ARG A 225 -11.15 -2.42 -16.67
CA ARG A 225 -9.96 -1.91 -17.38
C ARG A 225 -10.34 -0.90 -18.47
N ARG A 226 -11.44 -1.18 -19.17
CA ARG A 226 -11.99 -0.27 -20.18
C ARG A 226 -12.51 1.02 -19.57
N VAL A 227 -13.27 0.97 -18.47
CA VAL A 227 -13.73 2.17 -17.75
C VAL A 227 -12.54 3.06 -17.34
N ILE A 228 -11.47 2.47 -16.82
CA ILE A 228 -10.25 3.21 -16.48
C ILE A 228 -9.65 3.84 -17.75
N SER A 229 -9.47 3.06 -18.81
CA SER A 229 -8.88 3.56 -20.07
C SER A 229 -9.72 4.67 -20.72
N ASP A 230 -11.04 4.53 -20.65
CA ASP A 230 -11.98 5.51 -21.18
C ASP A 230 -11.96 6.79 -20.35
N SER A 231 -11.76 6.73 -19.03
CA SER A 231 -11.74 7.95 -18.20
C SER A 231 -10.57 8.88 -18.55
N PHE A 232 -9.44 8.35 -19.01
CA PHE A 232 -8.32 9.16 -19.52
C PHE A 232 -8.65 9.90 -20.81
N LYS A 233 -9.69 9.48 -21.53
CA LYS A 233 -10.10 10.06 -22.83
C LYS A 233 -11.36 10.92 -22.70
N ASP A 234 -12.39 10.37 -22.06
CA ASP A 234 -13.72 10.97 -21.94
C ASP A 234 -14.46 10.41 -20.70
N PHE A 235 -14.77 11.27 -19.73
CA PHE A 235 -15.48 10.88 -18.52
C PHE A 235 -16.92 10.41 -18.77
N SER A 236 -17.59 10.95 -19.79
CA SER A 236 -18.96 10.56 -20.17
C SER A 236 -18.99 9.14 -20.73
N VAL A 237 -17.97 8.76 -21.53
CA VAL A 237 -17.82 7.39 -22.04
C VAL A 237 -17.54 6.41 -20.89
N ALA A 238 -16.65 6.78 -19.97
CA ALA A 238 -16.37 5.98 -18.78
C ALA A 238 -17.63 5.78 -17.91
N LEU A 239 -18.38 6.87 -17.66
CA LEU A 239 -19.64 6.86 -16.93
C LEU A 239 -20.65 5.92 -17.57
N PHE A 240 -20.87 6.06 -18.88
CA PHE A 240 -21.80 5.20 -19.63
C PHE A 240 -21.42 3.72 -19.51
N ASN A 241 -20.14 3.38 -19.66
CA ASN A 241 -19.68 1.99 -19.55
C ASN A 241 -19.83 1.44 -18.12
N LEU A 242 -19.62 2.26 -17.09
CA LEU A 242 -19.84 1.87 -15.71
C LEU A 242 -21.34 1.71 -15.38
N GLN A 243 -22.21 2.56 -15.91
CA GLN A 243 -23.68 2.41 -15.82
C GLN A 243 -24.15 1.10 -16.46
N ARG A 244 -23.63 0.78 -17.64
CA ARG A 244 -23.93 -0.51 -18.30
C ARG A 244 -23.49 -1.69 -17.46
N MET A 245 -22.36 -1.57 -16.76
CA MET A 245 -21.86 -2.62 -15.86
C MET A 245 -22.80 -2.82 -14.66
N LYS A 246 -23.36 -1.74 -14.10
CA LYS A 246 -24.37 -1.83 -13.03
C LYS A 246 -25.60 -2.65 -13.42
N THR A 247 -25.99 -2.61 -14.69
CA THR A 247 -27.13 -3.38 -15.21
C THR A 247 -26.75 -4.81 -15.60
N ILE A 248 -25.64 -5.00 -16.33
CA ILE A 248 -25.26 -6.29 -16.91
C ILE A 248 -24.53 -7.19 -15.90
N ASN A 249 -23.72 -6.61 -15.01
CA ASN A 249 -22.89 -7.29 -14.03
C ASN A 249 -23.27 -6.85 -12.60
N LYS A 250 -24.58 -6.82 -12.31
CA LYS A 250 -25.13 -6.24 -11.06
C LYS A 250 -24.48 -6.79 -9.80
N ASP A 251 -24.37 -8.11 -9.69
CA ASP A 251 -23.82 -8.75 -8.49
C ASP A 251 -22.34 -8.42 -8.29
N PHE A 252 -21.55 -8.48 -9.37
CA PHE A 252 -20.14 -8.11 -9.36
C PHE A 252 -19.95 -6.63 -9.05
N PHE A 253 -20.78 -5.75 -9.64
CA PHE A 253 -20.78 -4.32 -9.36
C PHE A 253 -21.02 -4.01 -7.89
N SER A 254 -22.00 -4.67 -7.27
CA SER A 254 -22.32 -4.52 -5.85
C SER A 254 -21.23 -5.08 -4.95
N LYS A 255 -20.71 -6.29 -5.23
CA LYS A 255 -19.60 -6.89 -4.46
C LYS A 255 -18.36 -5.99 -4.45
N LEU A 256 -18.02 -5.43 -5.62
CA LEU A 256 -16.90 -4.51 -5.76
C LEU A 256 -17.16 -3.07 -5.30
N GLN A 257 -18.35 -2.76 -4.81
CA GLN A 257 -18.70 -1.42 -4.30
C GLN A 257 -18.48 -0.31 -5.34
N LEU A 258 -18.76 -0.59 -6.62
CA LEU A 258 -18.51 0.35 -7.73
C LEU A 258 -19.47 1.55 -7.77
N GLN A 259 -20.41 1.65 -6.83
CA GLN A 259 -21.33 2.78 -6.75
C GLN A 259 -20.57 4.08 -6.47
N ASN A 260 -19.53 4.06 -5.63
CA ASN A 260 -18.73 5.25 -5.33
C ASN A 260 -17.99 5.78 -6.57
N ASP A 261 -17.44 4.88 -7.40
CA ASP A 261 -16.79 5.23 -8.66
C ASP A 261 -17.81 5.79 -9.68
N LEU A 262 -19.03 5.24 -9.67
CA LEU A 262 -20.13 5.73 -10.50
C LEU A 262 -20.57 7.14 -10.11
N ASP A 263 -20.70 7.40 -8.81
CA ASP A 263 -21.08 8.71 -8.28
C ASP A 263 -19.97 9.76 -8.57
N THR A 264 -18.71 9.34 -8.47
CA THR A 264 -17.54 10.16 -8.81
C THR A 264 -17.53 10.54 -10.29
N LEU A 265 -17.70 9.58 -11.20
CA LEU A 265 -17.77 9.88 -12.63
C LEU A 265 -18.99 10.75 -12.97
N THR A 266 -20.12 10.52 -12.30
CA THR A 266 -21.31 11.37 -12.46
C THR A 266 -21.00 12.82 -12.08
N LEU A 267 -20.32 13.05 -10.96
CA LEU A 267 -19.90 14.39 -10.53
C LEU A 267 -18.96 15.03 -11.56
N LEU A 268 -17.99 14.28 -12.10
CA LEU A 268 -17.04 14.78 -13.10
C LEU A 268 -17.71 15.12 -14.44
N THR A 269 -18.84 14.50 -14.79
CA THR A 269 -19.56 14.81 -16.04
C THR A 269 -20.49 16.02 -15.95
N LYS A 270 -20.74 16.56 -14.74
CA LYS A 270 -21.63 17.72 -14.55
C LYS A 270 -21.07 19.01 -15.16
N GLU A 271 -21.81 19.64 -16.06
CA GLU A 271 -21.36 20.85 -16.77
C GLU A 271 -21.23 22.09 -15.89
N ASP A 272 -22.00 22.16 -14.79
CA ASP A 272 -22.08 23.29 -13.86
C ASP A 272 -20.88 23.40 -12.89
N LEU A 273 -19.94 22.46 -12.93
CA LEU A 273 -18.79 22.41 -12.03
C LEU A 273 -17.48 22.59 -12.80
N GLU A 274 -16.82 23.73 -12.61
CA GLU A 274 -15.62 24.09 -13.41
C GLU A 274 -14.32 23.47 -12.89
N GLN A 275 -14.23 23.12 -11.60
CA GLN A 275 -13.03 22.54 -10.99
C GLN A 275 -13.39 21.50 -9.94
N ILE A 276 -13.13 20.23 -10.25
CA ILE A 276 -13.35 19.10 -9.34
C ILE A 276 -12.11 18.21 -9.38
N ALA A 277 -11.64 17.79 -8.22
CA ALA A 277 -10.71 16.69 -8.10
C ALA A 277 -11.37 15.55 -7.32
N ALA A 278 -11.29 14.34 -7.86
CA ALA A 278 -11.78 13.14 -7.21
C ALA A 278 -10.74 12.01 -7.33
N LYS A 279 -10.85 11.00 -6.47
CA LYS A 279 -9.96 9.83 -6.47
C LYS A 279 -10.73 8.55 -6.78
N SER A 280 -10.08 7.60 -7.44
CA SER A 280 -10.64 6.26 -7.69
C SER A 280 -9.66 5.14 -7.36
N GLN A 281 -10.16 4.09 -6.71
CA GLN A 281 -9.39 2.89 -6.34
C GLN A 281 -9.30 1.86 -7.48
N LEU A 282 -9.96 2.10 -8.62
CA LEU A 282 -10.11 1.08 -9.67
C LEU A 282 -8.78 0.64 -10.26
N LEU A 283 -7.86 1.57 -10.50
CA LEU A 283 -6.55 1.22 -11.05
C LEU A 283 -5.71 0.41 -10.06
N ASP A 284 -5.77 0.73 -8.78
CA ASP A 284 -5.09 -0.02 -7.72
C ASP A 284 -5.61 -1.47 -7.66
N LEU A 285 -6.93 -1.65 -7.67
CA LEU A 285 -7.57 -2.97 -7.69
C LEU A 285 -7.13 -3.80 -8.90
N ILE A 286 -7.21 -3.22 -10.09
CA ILE A 286 -6.82 -3.90 -11.34
C ILE A 286 -5.34 -4.21 -11.36
N THR A 287 -4.50 -3.32 -10.84
CA THR A 287 -3.05 -3.49 -10.79
C THR A 287 -2.67 -4.63 -9.86
N LEU A 288 -3.17 -4.59 -8.62
CA LEU A 288 -2.91 -5.60 -7.60
C LEU A 288 -3.47 -6.97 -7.98
N HIS A 289 -4.67 -7.01 -8.57
CA HIS A 289 -5.21 -8.23 -9.16
C HIS A 289 -4.31 -8.78 -10.27
N GLY A 290 -3.78 -7.89 -11.13
CA GLY A 290 -2.93 -8.26 -12.26
C GLY A 290 -1.65 -9.00 -11.88
N PHE A 291 -1.10 -8.81 -10.68
CA PHE A 291 0.13 -9.49 -10.27
C PHE A 291 -0.03 -11.01 -10.08
N ARG A 292 -1.24 -11.51 -9.78
CA ARG A 292 -1.49 -12.95 -9.62
C ARG A 292 -1.85 -13.68 -10.91
N TYR A 293 -2.35 -12.96 -11.91
CA TYR A 293 -2.81 -13.52 -13.19
C TYR A 293 -1.92 -13.11 -14.38
N GLY A 294 -0.92 -12.26 -14.16
CA GLY A 294 0.17 -12.03 -15.11
C GLY A 294 0.96 -13.32 -15.27
N THR A 295 1.23 -13.69 -16.53
CA THR A 295 1.90 -14.93 -16.94
C THR A 295 2.93 -15.43 -15.93
N ARG A 296 2.71 -16.62 -15.38
CA ARG A 296 3.64 -17.42 -14.54
C ARG A 296 4.94 -17.81 -15.28
N HIS A 297 5.36 -17.07 -16.30
CA HIS A 297 6.45 -17.40 -17.23
C HIS A 297 7.46 -16.26 -17.39
N ASN A 298 7.43 -15.26 -16.52
CA ASN A 298 8.55 -14.33 -16.36
C ASN A 298 9.15 -14.54 -14.98
#